data_AF-A0A2Z3GLM5-F1
#
_entry.id   AF-A0A2Z3GLM5-F1
#
_cell.length_a   1.000
_cell.length_b   1.000
_cell.length_c   1.000
_cell.angle_alpha   90.00
_cell.angle_beta   90.00
_cell.angle_gamma   90.00
#
_symmetry.space_group_name_H-M   'P 1'
#
loop_
_entity.id
_entity.type
_entity.pdbx_description
1 polymer ?
#
loop_
_entity_poly.entity_id
_entity_poly.type
_entity_poly.pdbx_seq_one_letter_code
_entity_poly.pdbx_strand_id
1 'polypeptide(L)'
;MAYYAARLAAAVPAAQACWLVGVSFGGLLALEIAQLRPLARVVLVSSLAGPHELPWPLRVARATGLDRLVPPTLLQKLPQAAKWAFGVKTKGEYVLLRQIIADTNPAFAQWAIGQLLRWRGVPGPGPTARLHGTHDRLLPPPAASIDCLVAGAGHFLVVSHATQISQFLNQLATNSH
;
A
#
# COMPACT_ATOMS: atom_id res chain seq x y z
N MET A 1 11.44 -3.90 -9.26
CA MET A 1 10.81 -4.15 -7.95
C MET A 1 11.49 -5.29 -7.20
N ALA A 2 11.58 -6.50 -7.76
CA ALA A 2 12.24 -7.65 -7.13
C ALA A 2 13.62 -7.34 -6.51
N TYR A 3 14.51 -6.63 -7.22
CA TYR A 3 15.80 -6.19 -6.65
C TYR A 3 15.65 -5.31 -5.41
N TYR A 4 14.70 -4.36 -5.43
CA TYR A 4 14.43 -3.49 -4.29
C TYR A 4 13.83 -4.28 -3.11
N ALA A 5 12.90 -5.19 -3.38
CA ALA A 5 12.34 -6.09 -2.39
C ALA A 5 13.42 -6.99 -1.75
N ALA A 6 14.34 -7.56 -2.55
CA ALA A 6 15.46 -8.34 -2.04
C ALA A 6 16.37 -7.53 -1.11
N ARG A 7 16.62 -6.25 -1.45
CA ARG A 7 17.39 -5.33 -0.61
C ARG A 7 16.70 -5.09 0.74
N LEU A 8 15.38 -4.93 0.76
CA LEU A 8 14.60 -4.78 1.99
C LEU A 8 14.52 -6.10 2.78
N ALA A 9 14.42 -7.24 2.09
CA ALA A 9 14.37 -8.56 2.70
C ALA A 9 15.63 -8.86 3.53
N ALA A 10 16.78 -8.25 3.21
CA ALA A 10 18.01 -8.40 3.98
C ALA A 10 17.85 -8.01 5.47
N ALA A 11 16.93 -7.09 5.80
CA ALA A 11 16.62 -6.72 7.19
C ALA A 11 15.63 -7.69 7.87
N VAL A 12 15.04 -8.62 7.13
CA VAL A 12 14.10 -9.62 7.65
C VAL A 12 14.83 -10.94 7.85
N PRO A 13 14.93 -11.49 9.07
CA PRO A 13 15.59 -12.76 9.32
C PRO A 13 14.92 -13.91 8.56
N ALA A 14 15.69 -14.74 7.86
CA ALA A 14 15.15 -15.83 7.04
C ALA A 14 14.58 -17.00 7.88
N ALA A 15 15.14 -17.23 9.07
CA ALA A 15 14.79 -18.35 9.94
C ALA A 15 13.71 -18.00 10.99
N GLN A 16 13.13 -16.80 10.95
CA GLN A 16 12.16 -16.34 11.94
C GLN A 16 10.79 -16.14 11.29
N ALA A 17 9.75 -16.73 11.88
CA ALA A 17 8.38 -16.40 11.53
C ALA A 17 8.08 -14.95 11.96
N CYS A 18 7.53 -14.17 11.05
CA CYS A 18 7.24 -12.76 11.30
C CYS A 18 6.03 -12.28 10.50
N TRP A 19 5.56 -11.09 10.84
CA TRP A 19 4.52 -10.39 10.09
C TRP A 19 5.12 -9.25 9.27
N LEU A 20 4.81 -9.22 7.98
CA LEU A 20 5.13 -8.11 7.09
C LEU A 20 3.85 -7.30 6.86
N VAL A 21 3.74 -6.16 7.53
CA VAL A 21 2.61 -5.24 7.35
C VAL A 21 2.99 -4.21 6.29
N GLY A 22 2.36 -4.32 5.12
CA GLY A 22 2.64 -3.45 3.99
C GLY A 22 1.48 -2.50 3.69
N VAL A 23 1.77 -1.20 3.66
CA VAL A 23 0.80 -0.16 3.33
C VAL A 23 0.96 0.26 1.87
N SER A 24 -0.13 0.28 1.10
CA SER A 24 -0.12 0.76 -0.31
C SER A 24 0.97 0.08 -1.14
N PHE A 25 1.86 0.83 -1.81
CA PHE A 25 3.00 0.27 -2.54
C PHE A 25 3.88 -0.65 -1.67
N GLY A 26 3.99 -0.39 -0.37
CA GLY A 26 4.69 -1.26 0.58
C GLY A 26 4.07 -2.65 0.71
N GLY A 27 2.77 -2.81 0.45
CA GLY A 27 2.10 -4.10 0.39
C GLY A 27 2.57 -4.97 -0.77
N LEU A 28 2.77 -4.39 -1.94
CA LEU A 28 3.38 -5.08 -3.09
C LEU A 28 4.80 -5.55 -2.74
N LEU A 29 5.58 -4.68 -2.08
CA LEU A 29 6.92 -5.05 -1.62
C LEU A 29 6.89 -6.16 -0.56
N ALA A 30 5.93 -6.14 0.36
CA ALA A 30 5.77 -7.19 1.37
C ALA A 30 5.49 -8.56 0.72
N LEU A 31 4.64 -8.61 -0.31
CA LEU A 31 4.37 -9.83 -1.07
C LEU A 31 5.60 -10.34 -1.81
N GLU A 32 6.40 -9.45 -2.40
CA GLU A 32 7.68 -9.79 -3.05
C GLU A 32 8.72 -10.28 -2.03
N ILE A 33 8.82 -9.64 -0.86
CA ILE A 33 9.71 -10.07 0.24
C ILE A 33 9.31 -11.46 0.75
N ALA A 34 8.01 -11.76 0.85
CA ALA A 34 7.52 -13.06 1.31
C ALA A 34 7.94 -14.21 0.38
N GLN A 35 8.18 -13.97 -0.91
CA GLN A 35 8.78 -14.98 -1.80
C GLN A 35 10.20 -15.37 -1.38
N LEU A 36 10.92 -14.45 -0.72
CA LEU A 36 12.28 -14.65 -0.22
C LEU A 36 12.29 -15.05 1.27
N ARG A 37 11.16 -14.95 1.95
CA ARG A 37 10.99 -15.17 3.40
C ARG A 37 9.75 -16.05 3.62
N PRO A 38 9.86 -17.38 3.40
CA PRO A 38 8.70 -18.28 3.39
C PRO A 38 7.99 -18.40 4.75
N LEU A 39 8.65 -18.03 5.85
CA LEU A 39 8.05 -18.00 7.19
C LEU A 39 7.32 -16.67 7.48
N ALA A 40 7.42 -15.68 6.59
CA ALA A 40 6.77 -14.40 6.76
C ALA A 40 5.31 -14.45 6.31
N ARG A 41 4.42 -13.94 7.16
CA ARG A 41 3.00 -13.75 6.86
C ARG A 41 2.74 -12.30 6.46
N VAL A 42 1.97 -12.06 5.41
CA VAL A 42 1.77 -10.72 4.86
C VAL A 42 0.41 -10.16 5.27
N VAL A 43 0.40 -8.94 5.80
CA VAL A 43 -0.81 -8.15 6.03
C VAL A 43 -0.80 -6.94 5.11
N LEU A 44 -1.86 -6.78 4.32
CA LEU A 44 -2.01 -5.65 3.41
C LEU A 44 -2.91 -4.59 4.03
N VAL A 45 -2.49 -3.33 3.96
CA VAL A 45 -3.29 -2.17 4.38
C VAL A 45 -3.41 -1.21 3.20
N SER A 46 -4.63 -0.96 2.72
CA SER A 46 -4.87 -0.10 1.53
C SER A 46 -3.96 -0.45 0.34
N SER A 47 -3.83 -1.75 0.05
CA SER A 47 -2.92 -2.28 -0.99
C SER A 47 -3.63 -3.30 -1.88
N LEU A 48 -2.99 -3.59 -3.01
CA LEU A 48 -3.37 -4.63 -3.96
C LEU A 48 -2.73 -5.97 -3.55
N ALA A 49 -3.49 -7.06 -3.70
CA ALA A 49 -2.97 -8.43 -3.60
C ALA A 49 -2.54 -8.98 -4.96
N GLY A 50 -3.00 -8.38 -6.05
CA GLY A 50 -2.66 -8.83 -7.40
C GLY A 50 -2.85 -7.76 -8.47
N PRO A 51 -2.32 -7.98 -9.67
CA PRO A 51 -2.38 -7.00 -10.77
C PRO A 51 -3.79 -6.77 -11.31
N HIS A 52 -4.71 -7.72 -11.12
CA HIS A 52 -6.10 -7.61 -11.56
C HIS A 52 -6.92 -6.62 -10.71
N GLU A 53 -6.45 -6.31 -9.50
CA GLU A 53 -7.09 -5.34 -8.61
C GLU A 53 -6.68 -3.89 -8.93
N LEU A 54 -5.80 -3.68 -9.92
CA LEU A 54 -5.42 -2.35 -10.33
C LEU A 54 -6.64 -1.59 -10.88
N PRO A 55 -6.98 -0.40 -10.33
CA PRO A 55 -8.15 0.36 -10.75
C PRO A 55 -8.12 0.73 -12.22
N TRP A 56 -9.30 0.81 -12.85
CA TRP A 56 -9.44 1.14 -14.28
C TRP A 56 -8.62 2.37 -14.73
N PRO A 57 -8.65 3.53 -14.04
CA PRO A 57 -7.87 4.69 -14.47
C PRO A 57 -6.37 4.41 -14.49
N LEU A 58 -5.87 3.62 -13.54
CA LEU A 58 -4.46 3.24 -13.45
C LEU A 58 -4.09 2.19 -14.51
N ARG A 59 -5.01 1.29 -14.87
CA ARG A 59 -4.82 0.37 -16.01
C ARG A 59 -4.71 1.13 -17.34
N VAL A 60 -5.52 2.16 -17.54
CA VAL A 60 -5.42 3.03 -18.72
C VAL A 60 -4.09 3.77 -18.71
N ALA A 61 -3.70 4.38 -17.59
CA ALA A 61 -2.41 5.07 -17.47
C ALA A 61 -1.21 4.15 -17.78
N ARG A 62 -1.27 2.89 -17.31
CA ARG A 62 -0.28 1.85 -17.66
C ARG A 62 -0.24 1.57 -19.16
N ALA A 63 -1.40 1.41 -19.80
CA ALA A 63 -1.49 1.07 -21.22
C ALA A 63 -1.03 2.19 -22.14
N THR A 64 -1.32 3.44 -21.78
CA THR A 64 -0.95 4.63 -22.57
C THR A 64 0.44 5.17 -22.24
N GLY A 65 1.05 4.73 -21.14
CA GLY A 65 2.32 5.27 -20.65
C GLY A 65 2.20 6.67 -20.05
N LEU A 66 0.97 7.13 -19.77
CA LEU A 66 0.68 8.46 -19.23
C LEU A 66 1.33 8.66 -17.85
N ASP A 67 1.62 7.58 -17.13
CA ASP A 67 2.38 7.60 -15.86
C ASP A 67 3.77 8.23 -16.01
N ARG A 68 4.36 8.16 -17.20
CA ARG A 68 5.68 8.76 -17.49
C ARG A 68 5.60 10.27 -17.76
N LEU A 69 4.41 10.77 -18.09
CA LEU A 69 4.17 12.18 -18.43
C LEU A 69 3.74 12.99 -17.20
N VAL A 70 3.27 12.33 -16.14
CA VAL A 70 2.92 13.00 -14.88
C VAL A 70 4.19 13.46 -14.18
N PRO A 71 4.36 14.78 -13.93
CA PRO A 71 5.53 15.28 -13.22
C PRO A 71 5.61 14.66 -11.82
N PRO A 72 6.79 14.21 -11.36
CA PRO A 72 6.94 13.57 -10.05
C PRO A 72 6.56 14.52 -8.89
N THR A 73 6.62 15.83 -9.12
CA THR A 73 6.25 16.87 -8.15
C THR A 73 4.76 17.23 -8.18
N LEU A 74 3.92 16.58 -9.00
CA LEU A 74 2.52 17.00 -9.19
C LEU A 74 1.73 17.00 -7.87
N LEU A 75 1.93 15.98 -7.03
CA LEU A 75 1.28 15.90 -5.70
C LEU A 75 1.73 17.03 -4.76
N GLN A 76 3.00 17.46 -4.85
CA GLN A 76 3.52 18.60 -4.07
C GLN A 76 2.86 19.92 -4.50
N LYS A 77 2.54 20.06 -5.80
CA LYS A 77 1.90 21.25 -6.37
C LYS A 77 0.38 21.29 -6.18
N LEU A 78 -0.26 20.16 -5.90
CA LEU A 78 -1.72 20.03 -5.77
C LEU A 78 -2.13 19.43 -4.41
N PRO A 79 -1.89 20.13 -3.29
CA PRO A 79 -2.12 19.60 -1.94
C PRO A 79 -3.59 19.29 -1.66
N GLN A 80 -4.54 20.01 -2.27
CA GLN A 80 -5.98 19.70 -2.14
C GLN A 80 -6.36 18.42 -2.88
N ALA A 81 -5.76 18.18 -4.06
CA ALA A 81 -5.96 16.92 -4.78
C ALA A 81 -5.38 15.74 -3.98
N ALA A 82 -4.20 15.91 -3.38
CA ALA A 82 -3.61 14.93 -2.49
C ALA A 82 -4.51 14.66 -1.27
N LYS A 83 -4.99 15.71 -0.58
CA LYS A 83 -5.94 15.57 0.54
C LYS A 83 -7.18 14.76 0.13
N TRP A 84 -7.77 15.10 -1.00
CA TRP A 84 -8.95 14.43 -1.52
C TRP A 84 -8.67 12.97 -1.88
N ALA A 85 -7.56 12.69 -2.57
CA ALA A 85 -7.20 11.34 -3.01
C ALA A 85 -6.89 10.41 -1.82
N PHE A 86 -6.18 10.91 -0.81
CA PHE A 86 -5.84 10.14 0.39
C PHE A 86 -7.00 10.02 1.39
N GLY A 87 -8.10 10.78 1.19
CA GLY A 87 -9.27 10.74 2.07
C GLY A 87 -9.02 11.38 3.45
N VAL A 88 -8.11 12.34 3.51
CA VAL A 88 -7.74 13.05 4.74
C VAL A 88 -8.83 14.07 5.13
N LYS A 89 -9.28 14.01 6.39
CA LYS A 89 -10.41 14.79 6.90
C LYS A 89 -9.97 15.85 7.91
N THR A 90 -9.03 15.53 8.81
CA THR A 90 -8.65 16.42 9.90
C THR A 90 -7.48 17.34 9.53
N LYS A 91 -7.31 18.43 10.29
CA LYS A 91 -6.16 19.33 10.12
C LYS A 91 -4.83 18.64 10.42
N GLY A 92 -4.80 17.78 11.46
CA GLY A 92 -3.61 17.03 11.85
C GLY A 92 -3.16 16.03 10.77
N GLU A 93 -4.10 15.24 10.25
CA GLU A 93 -3.84 14.34 9.12
C GLU A 93 -3.33 15.09 7.90
N TYR A 94 -3.89 16.27 7.61
CA TYR A 94 -3.48 17.08 6.46
C TYR A 94 -2.06 17.62 6.60
N VAL A 95 -1.68 18.08 7.80
CA VAL A 95 -0.30 18.50 8.08
C VAL A 95 0.66 17.33 7.90
N LEU A 96 0.33 16.15 8.44
CA LEU A 96 1.16 14.97 8.30
C LEU A 96 1.29 14.52 6.83
N LEU A 97 0.18 14.49 6.07
CA LEU A 97 0.21 14.15 4.65
C LEU A 97 1.12 15.11 3.86
N ARG A 98 1.04 16.42 4.14
CA ARG A 98 1.89 17.40 3.48
C ARG A 98 3.37 17.19 3.80
N GLN A 99 3.70 16.86 5.05
CA GLN A 99 5.07 16.55 5.44
C GLN A 99 5.58 15.31 4.72
N ILE A 100 4.81 14.22 4.69
CA ILE A 100 5.17 13.01 3.94
C ILE A 100 5.43 13.33 2.46
N ILE A 101 4.55 14.11 1.82
CA ILE A 101 4.70 14.49 0.40
C ILE A 101 5.93 15.38 0.17
N ALA A 102 6.25 16.27 1.11
CA ALA A 102 7.41 17.16 1.03
C ALA A 102 8.73 16.39 1.23
N ASP A 103 8.77 15.45 2.17
CA ASP A 103 9.95 14.65 2.49
C ASP A 103 10.19 13.52 1.47
N THR A 104 9.17 13.17 0.69
CA THR A 104 9.28 12.14 -0.34
C THR A 104 10.10 12.65 -1.54
N ASN A 105 11.18 11.92 -1.86
CA ASN A 105 11.96 12.17 -3.07
C ASN A 105 11.07 11.97 -4.32
N PRO A 106 10.91 12.99 -5.20
CA PRO A 106 10.05 12.89 -6.37
C PRO A 106 10.45 11.76 -7.34
N ALA A 107 11.75 11.54 -7.54
CA ALA A 107 12.24 10.47 -8.41
C ALA A 107 11.90 9.08 -7.86
N PHE A 108 11.96 8.91 -6.53
CA PHE A 108 11.51 7.69 -5.88
C PHE A 108 10.00 7.49 -6.05
N ALA A 109 9.19 8.53 -5.85
CA ALA A 109 7.74 8.44 -6.00
C ALA A 109 7.34 8.03 -7.43
N GLN A 110 7.93 8.65 -8.45
CA GLN A 110 7.69 8.29 -9.85
C GLN A 110 8.14 6.87 -10.16
N TRP A 111 9.30 6.45 -9.66
CA TRP A 111 9.74 5.07 -9.77
C TRP A 111 8.75 4.11 -9.11
N ALA A 112 8.28 4.39 -7.90
CA ALA A 112 7.35 3.55 -7.15
C ALA A 112 5.99 3.41 -7.86
N ILE A 113 5.43 4.51 -8.38
CA ILE A 113 4.21 4.50 -9.22
C ILE A 113 4.45 3.63 -10.45
N GLY A 114 5.58 3.83 -11.13
CA GLY A 114 5.95 3.04 -12.30
C GLY A 114 6.09 1.54 -12.01
N GLN A 115 6.56 1.18 -10.81
CA GLN A 115 6.62 -0.20 -10.35
C GLN A 115 5.23 -0.77 -10.01
N LEU A 116 4.38 -0.01 -9.31
CA LEU A 116 3.01 -0.40 -8.98
C LEU A 116 2.20 -0.71 -10.24
N LEU A 117 2.23 0.18 -11.23
CA LEU A 117 1.46 0.03 -12.47
C LEU A 117 1.90 -1.19 -13.29
N ARG A 118 3.20 -1.48 -13.29
CA ARG A 118 3.80 -2.57 -14.07
C ARG A 118 3.93 -3.87 -13.29
N TRP A 119 3.48 -3.91 -12.04
CA TRP A 119 3.53 -5.11 -11.23
C TRP A 119 2.69 -6.23 -11.87
N ARG A 120 3.20 -7.46 -11.76
CA ARG A 120 2.61 -8.67 -12.35
C ARG A 120 2.13 -9.68 -11.31
N GLY A 121 2.23 -9.36 -10.02
CA GLY A 121 1.93 -10.29 -8.95
C GLY A 121 3.11 -11.20 -8.62
N VAL A 122 2.90 -12.03 -7.60
CA VAL A 122 3.81 -13.10 -7.18
C VAL A 122 3.05 -14.44 -7.20
N PRO A 123 3.74 -15.58 -7.43
CA PRO A 123 3.09 -16.89 -7.52
C PRO A 123 2.79 -17.54 -6.16
N GLY A 124 3.42 -17.07 -5.08
CA GLY A 124 3.27 -17.67 -3.74
C GLY A 124 1.93 -17.41 -3.07
N PRO A 125 1.77 -17.80 -1.78
CA PRO A 125 0.53 -17.59 -1.07
C PRO A 125 0.17 -16.11 -1.07
N GLY A 126 -1.11 -15.82 -1.28
CA GLY A 126 -1.66 -14.48 -1.16
C GLY A 126 -1.48 -13.90 0.24
N PRO A 127 -1.94 -12.66 0.47
CA PRO A 127 -1.87 -12.06 1.79
C PRO A 127 -2.63 -12.89 2.83
N THR A 128 -2.08 -12.95 4.04
CA THR A 128 -2.71 -13.63 5.18
C THR A 128 -3.90 -12.84 5.71
N ALA A 129 -3.83 -11.51 5.64
CA ALA A 129 -4.94 -10.65 6.00
C ALA A 129 -4.91 -9.34 5.21
N ARG A 130 -6.09 -8.74 5.06
CA ARG A 130 -6.31 -7.53 4.26
C ARG A 130 -7.19 -6.55 5.02
N LEU A 131 -6.69 -5.32 5.13
CA LEU A 131 -7.41 -4.20 5.70
C LEU A 131 -7.57 -3.11 4.65
N HIS A 132 -8.76 -2.54 4.57
CA HIS A 132 -9.07 -1.58 3.52
C HIS A 132 -10.15 -0.58 3.96
N GLY A 133 -10.08 0.66 3.46
CA GLY A 133 -11.10 1.68 3.72
C GLY A 133 -12.19 1.69 2.65
N THR A 134 -13.46 1.77 3.02
CA THR A 134 -14.56 1.75 2.02
C THR A 134 -14.56 2.94 1.05
N HIS A 135 -13.86 4.02 1.39
CA HIS A 135 -13.74 5.24 0.60
C HIS A 135 -12.31 5.48 0.11
N ASP A 136 -11.50 4.42 0.00
CA ASP A 136 -10.19 4.52 -0.66
C ASP A 136 -10.39 4.91 -2.14
N ARG A 137 -9.88 6.08 -2.51
CA ARG A 137 -10.01 6.64 -3.88
C ARG A 137 -8.80 6.34 -4.74
N LEU A 138 -7.67 5.98 -4.13
CA LEU A 138 -6.44 5.68 -4.85
C LEU A 138 -6.42 4.24 -5.30
N LEU A 139 -6.74 3.34 -4.39
CA LEU A 139 -6.83 1.91 -4.63
C LEU A 139 -8.16 1.42 -4.05
N PRO A 140 -9.31 1.63 -4.71
CA PRO A 140 -10.60 1.20 -4.18
C PRO A 140 -10.61 -0.28 -3.75
N PRO A 141 -11.38 -0.62 -2.70
CA PRO A 141 -11.44 -2.00 -2.23
C PRO A 141 -11.89 -2.92 -3.38
N PRO A 142 -11.18 -4.03 -3.63
CA PRO A 142 -11.59 -4.98 -4.65
C PRO A 142 -12.89 -5.67 -4.25
N ALA A 143 -13.54 -6.34 -5.20
CA ALA A 143 -14.69 -7.20 -4.91
C ALA A 143 -14.32 -8.48 -4.12
N ALA A 144 -13.02 -8.79 -4.04
CA ALA A 144 -12.48 -9.91 -3.26
C ALA A 144 -12.65 -9.67 -1.74
N SER A 145 -12.51 -10.75 -0.95
CA SER A 145 -12.63 -10.68 0.50
C SER A 145 -11.58 -9.75 1.12
N ILE A 146 -12.06 -8.84 1.97
CA ILE A 146 -11.27 -7.98 2.85
C ILE A 146 -11.63 -8.36 4.28
N ASP A 147 -10.64 -8.73 5.08
CA ASP A 147 -10.84 -9.21 6.45
C ASP A 147 -11.22 -8.09 7.42
N CYS A 148 -10.73 -6.87 7.18
CA CYS A 148 -11.14 -5.67 7.91
C CYS A 148 -11.48 -4.53 6.95
N LEU A 149 -12.78 -4.32 6.72
CA LEU A 149 -13.27 -3.22 5.91
C LEU A 149 -13.70 -2.06 6.81
N VAL A 150 -12.96 -0.95 6.77
CA VAL A 150 -13.17 0.21 7.63
C VAL A 150 -14.13 1.20 6.96
N ALA A 151 -15.35 1.30 7.49
CA ALA A 151 -16.38 2.16 6.96
C ALA A 151 -15.98 3.65 7.01
N GLY A 152 -16.12 4.35 5.89
CA GLY A 152 -15.85 5.79 5.80
C GLY A 152 -14.36 6.16 5.72
N ALA A 153 -13.45 5.19 5.82
CA ALA A 153 -12.01 5.41 5.75
C ALA A 153 -11.53 5.49 4.30
N GLY A 154 -10.60 6.42 4.05
CA GLY A 154 -9.88 6.54 2.77
C GLY A 154 -8.55 5.81 2.78
N HIS A 155 -7.68 6.14 1.82
CA HIS A 155 -6.35 5.53 1.69
C HIS A 155 -5.43 5.74 2.91
N PHE A 156 -5.65 6.84 3.64
CA PHE A 156 -4.86 7.20 4.82
C PHE A 156 -5.38 6.53 6.12
N LEU A 157 -6.04 5.36 6.03
CA LEU A 157 -6.64 4.67 7.17
C LEU A 157 -5.65 4.26 8.26
N VAL A 158 -4.39 3.98 7.89
CA VAL A 158 -3.34 3.60 8.85
C VAL A 158 -3.09 4.71 9.88
N VAL A 159 -3.35 5.97 9.52
CA VAL A 159 -3.30 7.11 10.43
C VAL A 159 -4.69 7.44 10.96
N SER A 160 -5.65 7.67 10.07
CA SER A 160 -6.98 8.18 10.46
C SER A 160 -7.81 7.21 11.29
N HIS A 161 -7.51 5.90 11.23
CA HIS A 161 -8.21 4.84 11.96
C HIS A 161 -7.20 3.91 12.66
N ALA A 162 -6.07 4.45 13.11
CA ALA A 162 -4.96 3.69 13.69
C ALA A 162 -5.37 2.75 14.83
N THR A 163 -6.32 3.16 15.69
CA THR A 163 -6.84 2.31 16.78
C THR A 163 -7.46 1.02 16.26
N GLN A 164 -8.33 1.12 15.25
CA GLN A 164 -9.01 -0.05 14.67
C GLN A 164 -8.01 -0.97 13.94
N ILE A 165 -7.05 -0.38 13.22
CA ILE A 165 -5.97 -1.13 12.58
C ILE A 165 -5.13 -1.87 13.63
N SER A 166 -4.76 -1.19 14.71
CA SER A 166 -3.94 -1.78 15.79
C SER A 166 -4.68 -2.92 16.50
N GLN A 167 -5.97 -2.76 16.76
CA GLN A 167 -6.80 -3.82 17.34
C GLN A 167 -6.82 -5.07 16.45
N PHE A 168 -7.03 -4.90 15.15
CA PHE A 168 -7.03 -6.03 14.21
C PHE A 168 -5.65 -6.71 14.12
N LEU A 169 -4.56 -5.93 14.04
CA LEU A 169 -3.20 -6.48 14.01
C LEU A 169 -2.87 -7.26 15.30
N ASN A 170 -3.29 -6.75 16.46
CA ASN A 170 -3.10 -7.45 17.74
C ASN A 170 -3.89 -8.76 17.79
N GLN A 171 -5.13 -8.78 17.28
CA GLN A 171 -5.92 -10.02 17.18
C GLN A 171 -5.24 -11.07 16.30
N LEU A 172 -4.71 -10.67 15.14
CA LEU A 172 -3.94 -11.57 14.28
C LEU A 172 -2.69 -12.13 14.97
N ALA A 173 -1.98 -11.29 15.72
CA ALA A 173 -0.79 -11.70 16.44
C ALA A 173 -1.11 -12.74 17.53
N THR A 174 -2.18 -12.55 18.30
CA THR A 174 -2.59 -13.46 19.39
C THR A 174 -3.13 -14.80 18.87
N ASN A 175 -3.88 -14.80 17.77
CA ASN A 175 -4.49 -16.01 17.20
C ASN A 175 -3.51 -16.90 16.41
N SER A 176 -2.22 -16.56 16.40
CA SER A 176 -1.19 -17.23 15.61
C SER A 176 -0.27 -18.15 16.42
N HIS A 177 -0.66 -18.43 17.66
CA HIS A 177 -0.08 -19.45 18.53
C HIS A 177 -0.75 -20.81 18.33
#